data_AF-A0ABD1UCN8-F1
#
_entry.id   AF-A0ABD1UCN8-F1
#
_cell.length_a   1.000
_cell.length_b   1.000
_cell.length_c   1.000
_cell.angle_alpha   90.00
_cell.angle_beta   90.00
_cell.angle_gamma   90.00
#
_symmetry.space_group_name_H-M   'P 1'
#
loop_
_entity.id
_entity.type
_entity.pdbx_description
1 polymer ?
#
loop_
_entity_poly.entity_id
_entity_poly.type
_entity_poly.pdbx_seq_one_letter_code
_entity_poly.pdbx_strand_id
1 'polypeptide(L)'
;MPLLQIADVWSCGVTLYVMLVGAYPFEDPEEPKDFRKTIQRILNVQYSIPENVRISEECRQLISRIFVADPAQRITIPEIRDHVWFLKNLPADLMDERKMGNQFEEPDQPMQSLEVIMQIISEATIPPAGLYNLDMMDDDMEDLDSDPDLDIDSSGEVIYAI
;
A
#
# COMPACT_ATOMS: atom_id res chain seq x y z
N MET A 1 -13.78 -9.16 8.27
CA MET A 1 -12.78 -8.10 8.01
C MET A 1 -11.72 -7.83 9.11
N PRO A 2 -11.57 -8.59 10.23
CA PRO A 2 -10.57 -8.22 11.26
C PRO A 2 -9.10 -8.43 10.84
N LEU A 3 -8.83 -9.33 9.89
CA LEU A 3 -7.46 -9.59 9.42
C LEU A 3 -6.82 -8.43 8.64
N LEU A 4 -7.63 -7.66 7.89
CA LEU A 4 -7.11 -6.51 7.14
C LEU A 4 -6.56 -5.44 8.10
N GLN A 5 -7.29 -5.16 9.18
CA GLN A 5 -6.84 -4.20 10.19
C GLN A 5 -5.54 -4.63 10.89
N ILE A 6 -5.34 -5.93 11.11
CA ILE A 6 -4.11 -6.46 11.73
C ILE A 6 -2.93 -6.41 10.74
N ALA A 7 -3.19 -6.55 9.44
CA ALA A 7 -2.19 -6.32 8.40
C ALA A 7 -1.79 -4.83 8.32
N ASP A 8 -2.73 -3.91 8.46
CA ASP A 8 -2.45 -2.47 8.49
C ASP A 8 -1.51 -2.10 9.66
N VAL A 9 -1.69 -2.71 10.84
CA VAL A 9 -0.77 -2.52 11.98
C VAL A 9 0.67 -2.88 11.60
N TRP A 10 0.87 -3.98 10.85
CA TRP A 10 2.19 -4.36 10.38
C TRP A 10 2.77 -3.30 9.45
N SER A 11 1.98 -2.82 8.49
CA SER A 11 2.39 -1.75 7.56
C SER A 11 2.77 -0.47 8.31
N CYS A 12 1.98 -0.06 9.32
CA CYS A 12 2.33 1.07 10.19
C CYS A 12 3.67 0.84 10.92
N GLY A 13 3.95 -0.39 11.37
CA GLY A 13 5.23 -0.77 11.95
C GLY A 13 6.40 -0.63 10.97
N VAL A 14 6.22 -1.06 9.72
CA VAL A 14 7.23 -0.89 8.66
C VAL A 14 7.50 0.60 8.43
N THR A 15 6.46 1.43 8.28
CA THR A 15 6.62 2.88 8.11
C THR A 15 7.33 3.51 9.31
N LEU A 16 6.93 3.16 10.54
CA LEU A 16 7.60 3.63 11.75
C LEU A 16 9.08 3.26 11.77
N TYR A 17 9.41 2.01 11.45
CA TYR A 17 10.78 1.54 11.39
C TYR A 17 11.60 2.33 10.37
N VAL A 18 11.06 2.54 9.15
CA VAL A 18 11.73 3.31 8.09
C VAL A 18 11.96 4.75 8.53
N MET A 19 11.01 5.40 9.21
CA MET A 19 11.20 6.76 9.73
C MET A 19 12.32 6.86 10.78
N LEU A 20 12.55 5.80 11.56
CA LEU A 20 13.56 5.77 12.62
C LEU A 20 14.95 5.34 12.13
N VAL A 21 15.00 4.41 11.19
CA VAL A 21 16.24 3.74 10.76
C VAL A 21 16.72 4.21 9.38
N GLY A 22 15.81 4.66 8.52
CA GLY A 22 16.11 5.08 7.15
C GLY A 22 16.25 3.92 6.15
N ALA A 23 15.94 2.69 6.55
CA ALA A 23 15.97 1.50 5.71
C ALA A 23 14.81 0.55 6.06
N TYR A 24 14.46 -0.37 5.16
CA TYR A 24 13.41 -1.35 5.41
C TYR A 24 13.84 -2.43 6.42
N PRO A 25 12.95 -2.89 7.32
CA PRO A 25 13.30 -3.79 8.41
C PRO A 25 13.75 -5.19 7.99
N PHE A 26 13.24 -5.68 6.85
CA PHE A 26 13.44 -7.06 6.40
C PHE A 26 14.26 -7.19 5.12
N GLU A 27 14.63 -6.07 4.49
CA GLU A 27 15.50 -6.07 3.32
C GLU A 27 16.95 -6.32 3.74
N ASP A 28 17.70 -6.98 2.86
CA ASP A 28 19.14 -7.07 3.01
C ASP A 28 19.81 -5.81 2.45
N PRO A 29 20.59 -5.05 3.25
CA PRO A 29 21.30 -3.88 2.76
C PRO A 29 22.29 -4.18 1.63
N GLU A 30 22.87 -5.39 1.61
CA GLU A 30 23.84 -5.82 0.59
C GLU A 30 23.15 -6.36 -0.66
N GLU A 31 21.93 -6.91 -0.51
CA GLU A 31 21.17 -7.56 -1.58
C GLU A 31 19.69 -7.10 -1.62
N PRO A 32 19.42 -5.80 -1.85
CA PRO A 32 18.07 -5.23 -1.72
C PRO A 32 17.06 -5.76 -2.76
N LYS A 33 17.55 -6.38 -3.85
CA LYS A 33 16.71 -6.99 -4.89
C LYS A 33 16.45 -8.48 -4.66
N ASP A 34 16.97 -9.07 -3.58
CA ASP A 34 16.64 -10.45 -3.21
C ASP A 34 15.31 -10.50 -2.45
N PHE A 35 14.23 -10.54 -3.23
CA PHE A 35 12.87 -10.67 -2.68
C PHE A 35 12.67 -12.00 -1.94
N ARG A 36 13.38 -13.08 -2.30
CA ARG A 36 13.24 -14.37 -1.61
C ARG A 36 13.78 -14.27 -0.19
N LYS A 37 14.96 -13.68 -0.04
CA LYS A 37 15.58 -13.41 1.27
C LYS A 37 14.73 -12.47 2.11
N THR A 38 14.21 -11.42 1.51
CA THR A 38 13.30 -10.47 2.18
C THR A 38 12.03 -11.17 2.69
N ILE A 39 11.38 -12.00 1.85
CA ILE A 39 10.19 -12.78 2.26
C ILE A 39 10.53 -13.75 3.39
N GLN A 40 11.67 -14.44 3.34
CA GLN A 40 12.11 -15.32 4.42
C GLN A 40 12.31 -14.55 5.73
N ARG A 41 12.87 -13.35 5.68
CA ARG A 41 13.03 -12.49 6.86
C ARG A 41 11.69 -11.99 7.40
N ILE A 42 10.73 -11.67 6.55
CA ILE A 42 9.36 -11.32 6.96
C ILE A 42 8.69 -12.49 7.69
N LEU A 43 8.70 -13.69 7.10
CA LEU A 43 8.06 -14.88 7.67
C LEU A 43 8.65 -15.28 9.03
N ASN A 44 9.95 -15.07 9.22
CA ASN A 44 10.66 -15.36 10.45
C ASN A 44 10.79 -14.14 11.39
N VAL A 45 10.24 -12.98 11.00
CA VAL A 45 10.31 -11.72 11.75
C VAL A 45 11.76 -11.31 12.10
N GLN A 46 12.65 -11.41 11.11
CA GLN A 46 14.08 -11.15 11.25
C GLN A 46 14.44 -9.71 10.86
N TYR A 47 14.35 -8.81 11.84
CA TYR A 47 14.79 -7.41 11.75
C TYR A 47 15.76 -7.09 12.89
N SER A 48 16.58 -6.05 12.72
CA SER A 48 17.47 -5.57 13.77
C SER A 48 17.65 -4.06 13.67
N ILE A 49 17.51 -3.36 14.79
CA ILE A 49 17.76 -1.91 14.84
C ILE A 49 19.28 -1.71 14.97
N PRO A 50 19.95 -1.02 14.02
CA PRO A 50 21.39 -0.79 14.08
C PRO A 50 21.84 -0.05 15.36
N GLU A 51 23.02 -0.37 15.87
CA GLU A 51 23.54 0.21 17.13
C GLU A 51 23.76 1.73 17.08
N ASN A 52 24.04 2.26 15.88
CA ASN A 52 24.18 3.69 15.64
C ASN A 52 22.84 4.44 15.74
N VAL A 53 21.70 3.74 15.65
CA VAL A 53 20.36 4.32 15.76
C VAL A 53 19.89 4.30 17.21
N ARG A 54 19.83 5.49 17.82
CA ARG A 54 19.36 5.67 19.19
C ARG A 54 17.85 5.88 19.22
N ILE A 55 17.12 4.84 19.60
CA ILE A 55 15.70 4.94 19.94
C ILE A 55 15.47 4.58 21.41
N SER A 56 14.40 5.14 21.99
CA SER A 56 14.02 4.88 23.37
C SER A 56 13.56 3.43 23.56
N GLU A 57 13.62 2.95 24.80
CA GLU A 57 13.21 1.58 25.13
C GLU A 57 11.73 1.34 24.85
N GLU A 58 10.88 2.32 25.13
CA GLU A 58 9.45 2.25 24.85
C GLU A 58 9.18 2.14 23.34
N CYS A 59 10.02 2.77 22.51
CA CYS A 59 9.93 2.66 21.05
C CYS A 59 10.26 1.23 20.58
N ARG A 60 11.34 0.64 21.13
CA ARG A 60 11.74 -0.75 20.84
C ARG A 60 10.63 -1.72 21.23
N GLN A 61 10.03 -1.51 22.39
CA GLN A 61 8.91 -2.32 22.87
C GLN A 61 7.71 -2.24 21.93
N LEU A 62 7.33 -1.03 21.48
CA LEU A 62 6.24 -0.86 20.52
C LEU A 62 6.51 -1.63 19.21
N ILE A 63 7.70 -1.45 18.62
CA ILE A 63 8.09 -2.15 17.38
C ILE A 63 8.05 -3.67 17.57
N SER A 64 8.55 -4.18 18.70
CA SER A 64 8.52 -5.63 18.99
C SER A 64 7.12 -6.21 19.14
N ARG A 65 6.14 -5.40 19.57
CA ARG A 65 4.73 -5.82 19.67
C ARG A 65 3.99 -5.72 18.34
N ILE A 66 4.47 -4.89 17.41
CA ILE A 66 3.94 -4.80 16.04
C ILE A 66 4.49 -5.93 15.16
N PHE A 67 5.81 -6.15 15.18
CA PHE A 67 6.47 -7.22 14.45
C PHE A 67 6.35 -8.54 15.23
N VAL A 68 5.14 -9.09 15.21
CA VAL A 68 4.77 -10.41 15.73
C VAL A 68 4.21 -11.24 14.59
N ALA A 69 4.74 -12.46 14.41
CA ALA A 69 4.37 -13.35 13.32
C ALA A 69 2.89 -13.75 13.40
N ASP A 70 2.45 -14.16 14.58
CA ASP A 70 1.06 -14.53 14.84
C ASP A 70 0.17 -13.27 14.87
N PRO A 71 -0.74 -13.08 13.92
CA PRO A 71 -1.65 -11.93 13.89
C PRO A 71 -2.52 -11.84 15.14
N ALA A 72 -2.85 -12.96 15.79
CA ALA A 72 -3.68 -12.98 17.00
C ALA A 72 -2.95 -12.45 18.24
N GLN A 73 -1.62 -12.44 18.23
CA GLN A 73 -0.77 -11.91 19.30
C GLN A 73 -0.21 -10.51 18.99
N ARG A 74 -0.44 -10.01 17.77
CA ARG A 74 0.01 -8.69 17.35
C ARG A 74 -0.79 -7.62 18.07
N ILE A 75 -0.11 -6.57 18.51
CA ILE A 75 -0.76 -5.41 19.12
C ILE A 75 -1.82 -4.81 18.18
N THR A 76 -2.91 -4.33 18.73
CA THR A 76 -4.01 -3.72 18.00
C THR A 76 -3.90 -2.19 17.99
N ILE A 77 -4.60 -1.52 17.07
CA ILE A 77 -4.63 -0.04 17.01
C ILE A 77 -5.06 0.59 18.36
N PRO A 78 -6.11 0.12 19.05
CA PRO A 78 -6.45 0.65 20.37
C PRO A 78 -5.30 0.54 21.38
N GLU A 79 -4.63 -0.62 21.44
CA GLU A 79 -3.49 -0.82 22.34
C GLU A 79 -2.28 0.04 21.96
N ILE A 80 -2.08 0.35 20.67
CA ILE A 80 -1.06 1.30 20.22
C ILE A 80 -1.40 2.72 20.72
N ARG A 81 -2.67 3.14 20.62
CA ARG A 81 -3.11 4.47 21.09
C ARG A 81 -2.91 4.65 22.59
N ASP A 82 -3.00 3.57 23.35
CA ASP A 82 -2.72 3.54 24.80
C ASP A 82 -1.24 3.30 25.14
N HIS A 83 -0.38 3.06 24.14
CA HIS A 83 1.03 2.77 24.37
C HIS A 83 1.79 4.01 24.84
N VAL A 84 2.63 3.85 25.88
CA VAL A 84 3.39 4.95 26.49
C VAL A 84 4.25 5.75 25.50
N TRP A 85 4.80 5.07 24.48
CA TRP A 85 5.57 5.75 23.42
C TRP A 85 4.68 6.63 22.53
N PHE A 86 3.47 6.16 22.20
CA PHE A 86 2.52 6.89 21.34
C PHE A 86 1.92 8.10 22.06
N LEU A 87 1.64 7.97 23.36
CA LEU A 87 1.08 9.05 24.18
C LEU A 87 2.08 10.17 24.47
N LYS A 88 3.38 9.92 24.31
CA LYS A 88 4.43 10.88 24.63
C LYS A 88 4.40 12.06 23.66
N ASN A 89 4.14 13.26 24.18
CA ASN A 89 3.99 14.50 23.41
C ASN A 89 2.89 14.44 22.33
N LEU A 90 1.86 13.59 22.53
CA LEU A 90 0.75 13.51 21.59
C LEU A 90 -0.09 14.81 21.64
N PRO A 91 -0.24 15.51 20.51
CA PRO A 91 -1.09 16.70 20.43
C PRO A 91 -2.55 16.42 20.81
N ALA A 92 -3.17 17.34 21.55
CA ALA A 92 -4.52 17.15 22.11
C ALA A 92 -5.64 17.11 21.06
N ASP A 93 -5.41 17.66 19.88
CA ASP A 93 -6.29 17.60 18.71
C ASP A 93 -6.36 16.19 18.10
N LEU A 94 -5.26 15.43 18.14
CA LEU A 94 -5.23 14.03 17.70
C LEU A 94 -5.91 13.06 18.68
N MET A 95 -6.16 13.50 19.92
CA MET A 95 -6.84 12.70 20.94
C MET A 95 -8.38 12.72 20.80
N ASP A 96 -8.94 13.71 20.11
CA ASP A 96 -10.40 13.87 19.96
C ASP A 96 -10.78 13.74 18.47
N GLU A 97 -11.25 12.56 18.08
CA GLU A 97 -11.68 12.27 16.69
C GLU A 97 -12.72 13.28 16.18
N ARG A 98 -13.50 13.88 17.10
CA ARG A 98 -14.50 14.92 16.79
C ARG A 98 -13.89 16.27 16.44
N LYS A 99 -12.66 16.56 16.87
CA LYS A 99 -11.94 17.80 16.53
C LYS A 99 -11.14 17.67 15.24
N MET A 100 -10.68 16.47 14.92
CA MET A 100 -9.97 16.20 13.66
C MET A 100 -10.86 16.50 12.43
N GLY A 101 -12.16 16.19 12.52
CA GLY A 101 -13.13 16.51 11.45
C GLY A 101 -13.50 17.99 11.32
N ASN A 102 -13.14 18.84 12.28
CA ASN A 102 -13.50 20.27 12.29
C ASN A 102 -12.39 21.19 11.77
N GLN A 103 -11.19 20.68 11.45
CA GLN A 103 -10.06 21.49 10.99
C GLN A 103 -9.83 21.46 9.47
N PHE A 104 -10.51 20.57 8.74
CA PHE A 104 -10.53 20.59 7.28
C PHE A 104 -11.86 21.17 6.80
N GLU A 105 -11.89 22.47 6.56
CA GLU A 105 -12.84 23.04 5.59
C GLU A 105 -12.31 22.64 4.21
N GLU A 106 -12.88 21.58 3.63
CA GLU A 106 -12.59 21.22 2.25
C GLU A 106 -13.06 22.38 1.36
N PRO A 107 -12.16 23.04 0.60
CA PRO A 107 -12.51 24.26 -0.12
C PRO A 107 -13.51 23.93 -1.23
N ASP A 108 -14.74 24.44 -1.10
CA ASP A 108 -15.76 24.60 -2.14
C ASP A 108 -16.11 23.38 -3.03
N GLN A 109 -15.78 22.14 -2.64
CA GLN A 109 -16.32 20.97 -3.33
C GLN A 109 -17.70 20.63 -2.77
N PRO A 110 -18.79 20.74 -3.55
CA PRO A 110 -20.11 20.35 -3.09
C PRO A 110 -20.10 18.83 -2.87
N MET A 111 -20.27 18.41 -1.62
CA MET A 111 -20.42 17.00 -1.27
C MET A 111 -21.56 16.40 -2.09
N GLN A 112 -21.23 15.47 -2.99
CA GLN A 112 -22.21 14.82 -3.86
C GLN A 112 -23.07 13.88 -3.03
N SER A 113 -24.37 13.80 -3.33
CA SER A 113 -25.21 12.78 -2.71
C SER A 113 -24.79 11.39 -3.19
N LEU A 114 -25.05 10.37 -2.36
CA LEU A 114 -24.78 8.97 -2.73
C LEU A 114 -25.46 8.58 -4.06
N GLU A 115 -26.64 9.13 -4.32
CA GLU A 115 -27.39 8.92 -5.56
C GLU A 115 -26.63 9.47 -6.78
N VAL A 116 -26.12 10.70 -6.69
CA VAL A 116 -25.33 11.33 -7.76
C VAL A 116 -24.05 10.54 -8.01
N ILE A 117 -23.37 10.09 -6.95
CA ILE A 117 -22.16 9.26 -7.06
C ILE A 117 -22.45 7.96 -7.81
N MET A 118 -23.51 7.24 -7.42
CA MET A 118 -23.88 5.97 -8.04
C MET A 118 -24.31 6.15 -9.49
N GLN A 119 -24.98 7.26 -9.81
CA GLN A 119 -25.36 7.59 -11.18
C GLN A 119 -24.14 7.84 -12.07
N ILE A 120 -23.16 8.61 -11.59
CA ILE A 120 -21.90 8.85 -12.32
C ILE A 120 -21.15 7.54 -12.57
N ILE A 121 -21.06 6.66 -11.56
CA ILE A 121 -20.41 5.35 -11.70
C ILE A 121 -21.14 4.51 -12.76
N SER A 122 -22.47 4.48 -12.73
CA SER A 122 -23.28 3.74 -13.70
C SER A 122 -23.08 4.27 -15.13
N GLU A 123 -23.08 5.58 -15.32
CA GLU A 123 -22.87 6.22 -16.61
C GLU A 123 -21.47 5.93 -17.16
N ALA A 124 -20.45 5.98 -16.31
CA ALA A 124 -19.06 5.68 -16.68
C ALA A 124 -18.83 4.23 -17.14
N THR A 125 -19.77 3.30 -16.91
CA THR A 125 -19.68 1.93 -17.43
C THR A 125 -20.12 1.79 -18.89
N ILE A 126 -20.72 2.83 -19.48
CA ILE A 126 -21.20 2.84 -20.86
C ILE A 126 -20.05 3.28 -21.77
N PRO A 127 -19.57 2.43 -22.71
CA PRO A 127 -18.56 2.82 -23.68
C PRO A 127 -19.04 3.96 -24.60
N PRO A 128 -18.12 4.76 -25.18
CA PRO A 128 -18.49 5.74 -26.18
C PRO A 128 -19.22 5.08 -27.36
N ALA A 129 -20.35 5.66 -27.77
CA ALA A 129 -21.06 5.22 -28.97
C ALA A 129 -20.17 5.44 -30.21
N GLY A 130 -19.50 4.37 -30.65
CA GLY A 130 -18.58 4.40 -31.79
C GLY A 130 -17.55 3.27 -31.83
N LEU A 131 -17.26 2.59 -30.71
CA LEU A 131 -16.31 1.46 -30.72
C LEU A 131 -16.91 0.12 -31.19
N TYR A 132 -18.23 -0.03 -31.20
CA TYR A 132 -18.89 -1.30 -31.57
C TYR A 132 -18.84 -1.64 -33.07
N ASN A 133 -18.29 -0.75 -33.91
CA ASN A 133 -18.26 -0.93 -35.36
C ASN A 133 -16.89 -1.37 -35.91
N LEU A 134 -15.86 -1.55 -35.07
CA LEU A 134 -14.52 -1.97 -35.54
C LEU A 134 -14.22 -3.47 -35.38
N ASP A 135 -15.08 -4.24 -34.70
CA ASP A 135 -14.85 -5.68 -34.47
C ASP A 135 -15.49 -6.59 -35.54
N MET A 136 -15.97 -6.02 -36.67
CA MET A 136 -16.76 -6.76 -37.67
C MET A 136 -16.26 -6.58 -39.12
N MET A 137 -15.00 -6.19 -39.34
CA MET A 137 -14.39 -6.12 -40.68
C MET A 137 -12.96 -6.67 -40.67
N ASP A 138 -12.82 -7.98 -40.86
CA ASP A 138 -12.10 -8.61 -41.99
C ASP A 138 -11.95 -10.11 -41.72
N ASP A 139 -13.01 -10.85 -42.09
CA ASP A 139 -12.98 -12.29 -42.35
C ASP A 139 -12.90 -12.42 -43.88
N ASP A 140 -11.72 -12.15 -44.45
CA ASP A 140 -11.31 -12.51 -45.82
C ASP A 140 -9.89 -11.98 -46.11
N MET A 141 -8.86 -12.72 -45.67
CA MET A 141 -7.60 -12.72 -46.40
C MET A 141 -7.13 -14.17 -46.59
N GLU A 142 -7.14 -14.56 -47.86
CA GLU A 142 -6.74 -15.86 -48.41
C GLU A 142 -5.33 -16.30 -47.96
N ASP A 143 -5.16 -17.61 -47.86
CA ASP A 143 -3.91 -18.34 -47.62
C ASP A 143 -2.70 -17.76 -48.38
N LEU A 144 -1.65 -17.40 -47.63
CA LEU A 144 -0.28 -17.35 -48.13
C LEU A 144 0.63 -18.10 -47.14
N ASP A 145 1.11 -19.26 -47.61
CA ASP A 145 1.99 -20.19 -46.91
C ASP A 145 3.30 -19.55 -46.39
N SER A 146 3.66 -19.96 -45.16
CA SER A 146 5.01 -20.24 -44.62
C SER A 146 6.04 -19.11 -44.41
N ASP A 147 6.31 -18.78 -43.14
CA ASP A 147 7.70 -18.73 -42.61
C ASP A 147 7.72 -18.92 -41.07
N PRO A 148 8.42 -19.92 -40.49
CA PRO A 148 8.43 -20.16 -39.05
C PRO A 148 9.70 -19.60 -38.40
N ASP A 149 9.98 -18.30 -38.48
CA ASP A 149 11.13 -17.69 -37.77
C ASP A 149 10.93 -16.18 -37.52
N LEU A 150 10.02 -15.81 -36.60
CA LEU A 150 10.02 -14.46 -36.02
C LEU A 150 10.07 -14.54 -34.50
N ASP A 151 11.28 -14.34 -34.00
CA ASP A 151 11.64 -14.21 -32.59
C ASP A 151 10.76 -13.19 -31.87
N ILE A 152 10.11 -13.66 -30.80
CA ILE A 152 9.43 -12.82 -29.82
C ILE A 152 10.50 -12.14 -28.96
N ASP A 153 10.78 -10.88 -29.27
CA ASP A 153 11.18 -9.88 -28.27
C ASP A 153 10.45 -8.56 -28.54
N SER A 154 9.18 -8.53 -28.15
CA SER A 154 8.42 -7.29 -28.04
C SER A 154 8.87 -6.56 -26.78
N SER A 155 9.90 -5.75 -26.96
CA SER A 155 10.28 -4.70 -26.02
C SER A 155 9.08 -3.79 -25.73
N GLY A 156 8.56 -3.90 -24.51
CA GLY A 156 7.52 -3.01 -23.99
C GLY A 156 8.08 -1.62 -23.77
N GLU A 157 7.74 -0.69 -24.65
CA GLU A 157 8.04 0.72 -24.48
C GLU A 157 7.10 1.32 -23.42
N VAL A 158 7.64 1.62 -22.24
CA VAL A 158 6.93 2.30 -21.15
C VAL A 158 7.01 3.81 -21.39
N ILE A 159 5.89 4.45 -21.67
CA ILE A 159 5.78 5.91 -21.79
C ILE A 159 5.71 6.54 -20.39
N TYR A 160 6.66 7.41 -20.06
CA TYR A 160 6.57 8.29 -18.89
C TYR A 160 5.77 9.55 -19.25
N ALA A 161 4.81 9.91 -18.39
CA ALA A 161 4.12 11.19 -18.46
C ALA A 161 5.05 12.33 -18.00
N ILE A 162 4.97 13.46 -18.71
CA ILE A 162 5.69 14.71 -18.45
C ILE A 162 5.10 15.42 -17.23
#